data_AF-A0A7G5DUB6-F1
#
_entry.id   AF-A0A7G5DUB6-F1
#
_cell.length_a   1.000
_cell.length_b   1.000
_cell.length_c   1.000
_cell.angle_alpha   90.00
_cell.angle_beta   90.00
_cell.angle_gamma   90.00
#
_symmetry.space_group_name_H-M   'P 1'
#
loop_
_entity.id
_entity.type
_entity.pdbx_description
1 polymer ?
#
loop_
_entity_poly.entity_id
_entity_poly.type
_entity_poly.pdbx_seq_one_letter_code
_entity_poly.pdbx_strand_id
1 'polypeptide(L)'
;MASELERFGFLIHNPEMFNHYHAVWQHLPAGSVEIAVTGKTQQDIDAVVAGCQRYQLPWRDAREMLARKERYTTLVSNFPQHYLRGPDSPYLPKSIGRYNLRFMYANGKAGWNFQSWNQVYDSILCFGPYQAEHLEFCQDTLKIQMGYPRFDRFFNQPVDRTVRLTELKLDPSRQTVVWLPTWSTLSSIDLFAAAVARLQARYNVIVKPHPITITDEPARMRELERFTCVIREHIDNVELFQLADFLLCDYGGSAFGGIYTDRNVLLLDLPNAEADPLMGEDSSDIWLRKYLPHLGNQHSGRLEELLEDAGLWEAQRPIRKTLSQYYFAPFYGYAGQVAAVAIANSARSLAGRG
;
A
#
# COMPACT_ATOMS: atom_id res chain seq x y z
N MET A 1 13.68 35.75 -5.42
CA MET A 1 13.37 34.66 -6.39
C MET A 1 13.40 33.36 -5.61
N ALA A 2 12.46 32.43 -5.85
CA ALA A 2 12.49 31.13 -5.19
C ALA A 2 13.74 30.36 -5.63
N SER A 3 14.47 29.78 -4.68
CA SER A 3 15.61 28.91 -5.00
C SER A 3 15.08 27.55 -5.45
N GLU A 4 15.50 27.10 -6.62
CA GLU A 4 15.03 25.85 -7.22
C GLU A 4 16.09 24.76 -7.05
N LEU A 5 15.71 23.64 -6.48
CA LEU A 5 16.56 22.49 -6.21
C LEU A 5 16.47 21.51 -7.39
N GLU A 6 17.61 21.15 -7.97
CA GLU A 6 17.75 20.14 -9.04
C GLU A 6 17.85 18.72 -8.48
N ARG A 7 17.03 18.40 -7.48
CA ARG A 7 16.87 17.06 -6.90
C ARG A 7 15.42 16.61 -7.06
N PHE A 8 15.21 15.30 -7.10
CA PHE A 8 13.88 14.71 -6.99
C PHE A 8 13.46 14.72 -5.52
N GLY A 9 12.56 15.63 -5.17
CA GLY A 9 11.99 15.72 -3.84
C GLY A 9 10.94 14.64 -3.62
N PHE A 10 10.97 13.96 -2.48
CA PHE A 10 9.89 13.08 -2.04
C PHE A 10 9.30 13.62 -0.73
N LEU A 11 8.02 14.02 -0.76
CA LEU A 11 7.31 14.47 0.44
C LEU A 11 6.88 13.26 1.26
N ILE A 12 7.44 13.10 2.46
CA ILE A 12 7.15 12.00 3.37
C ILE A 12 6.57 12.54 4.67
N HIS A 13 5.38 12.05 5.02
CA HIS A 13 4.65 12.39 6.24
C HIS A 13 4.52 11.22 7.22
N ASN A 14 4.88 10.01 6.80
CA ASN A 14 4.87 8.82 7.64
C ASN A 14 5.97 7.82 7.22
N PRO A 15 6.52 7.01 8.13
CA PRO A 15 7.58 6.05 7.81
C PRO A 15 7.20 4.89 6.90
N GLU A 16 5.92 4.56 6.72
CA GLU A 16 5.48 3.50 5.81
C GLU A 16 5.83 3.83 4.35
N MET A 17 5.89 5.13 4.00
CA MET A 17 6.19 5.57 2.64
C MET A 17 7.57 5.17 2.16
N PHE A 18 8.53 4.91 3.06
CA PHE A 18 9.82 4.35 2.69
C PHE A 18 9.65 2.98 2.00
N ASN A 19 8.70 2.14 2.44
CA ASN A 19 8.45 0.85 1.80
C ASN A 19 7.88 0.99 0.38
N HIS A 20 7.16 2.07 0.11
CA HIS A 20 6.58 2.35 -1.22
C HIS A 20 7.61 2.97 -2.17
N TYR A 21 8.40 3.94 -1.69
CA TYR A 21 9.33 4.69 -2.53
C TYR A 21 10.70 4.04 -2.69
N HIS A 22 11.15 3.19 -1.76
CA HIS A 22 12.46 2.55 -1.86
C HIS A 22 12.63 1.75 -3.15
N ALA A 23 11.58 1.08 -3.61
CA ALA A 23 11.57 0.34 -4.87
C ALA A 23 11.81 1.24 -6.10
N VAL A 24 11.59 2.55 -5.97
CA VAL A 24 11.78 3.55 -7.04
C VAL A 24 13.14 4.23 -6.91
N TRP A 25 13.55 4.61 -5.70
CA TRP A 25 14.79 5.35 -5.46
C TRP A 25 16.04 4.65 -5.98
N GLN A 26 16.08 3.32 -5.87
CA GLN A 26 17.18 2.50 -6.39
C GLN A 26 17.38 2.61 -7.91
N HIS A 27 16.38 3.11 -8.65
CA HIS A 27 16.42 3.31 -10.11
C HIS A 27 16.60 4.78 -10.51
N LEU A 28 16.62 5.71 -9.55
CA LEU A 28 16.93 7.11 -9.81
C LEU A 28 18.46 7.33 -9.77
N PRO A 29 18.98 8.37 -10.44
CA PRO A 29 20.41 8.67 -10.42
C PRO A 29 20.96 8.80 -9.00
N ALA A 30 22.16 8.27 -8.75
CA ALA A 30 22.78 8.34 -7.42
C ALA A 30 22.89 9.80 -6.93
N GLY A 31 22.51 10.04 -5.68
CA GLY A 31 22.54 11.38 -5.07
C GLY A 31 21.47 12.36 -5.57
N SER A 32 20.54 11.93 -6.44
CA SER A 32 19.48 12.81 -6.97
C SER A 32 18.23 12.89 -6.09
N VAL A 33 18.06 11.99 -5.12
CA VAL A 33 16.88 11.92 -4.24
C VAL A 33 17.11 12.73 -2.96
N GLU A 34 16.13 13.53 -2.56
CA GLU A 34 16.08 14.21 -1.26
C GLU A 34 14.68 14.14 -0.67
N ILE A 35 14.59 13.95 0.65
CA ILE A 35 13.31 13.82 1.36
C ILE A 35 12.87 15.18 1.89
N ALA A 36 11.68 15.61 1.49
CA ALA A 36 10.97 16.71 2.15
C ALA A 36 10.16 16.11 3.32
N VAL A 37 10.61 16.36 4.55
CA VAL A 37 9.99 15.80 5.75
C VAL A 37 8.85 16.68 6.22
N THR A 38 7.72 16.05 6.55
CA THR A 38 6.57 16.70 7.17
C THR A 38 5.86 15.73 8.13
N GLY A 39 4.87 16.22 8.87
CA GLY A 39 4.13 15.43 9.87
C GLY A 39 3.03 16.25 10.53
N LYS A 40 2.10 15.60 11.23
CA LYS A 40 1.07 16.31 12.03
C LYS A 40 1.63 16.70 13.40
N THR A 41 2.48 15.85 13.94
CA THR A 41 3.15 16.02 15.24
C THR A 41 4.67 16.04 15.07
N GLN A 42 5.40 16.49 16.10
CA GLN A 42 6.86 16.40 16.11
C GLN A 42 7.33 14.93 16.09
N GLN A 43 6.60 14.04 16.76
CA GLN A 43 6.89 12.60 16.76
C GLN A 43 6.81 11.99 15.34
N ASP A 44 5.83 12.41 14.53
CA ASP A 44 5.75 11.98 13.12
C ASP A 44 6.99 12.39 12.34
N ILE A 45 7.43 13.65 12.53
CA ILE A 45 8.61 14.21 11.87
C ILE A 45 9.87 13.44 12.30
N ASP A 46 10.06 13.24 13.60
CA ASP A 46 11.21 12.52 14.14
C ASP A 46 11.26 11.07 13.62
N ALA A 47 10.10 10.41 13.49
CA ALA A 47 10.02 9.06 12.92
C ALA A 47 10.42 9.02 11.44
N VAL A 48 10.03 10.03 10.64
CA VAL A 48 10.44 10.15 9.24
C VAL A 48 11.94 10.48 9.14
N VAL A 49 12.47 11.35 9.99
CA VAL A 49 13.90 11.68 10.05
C VAL A 49 14.73 10.44 10.40
N ALA A 50 14.29 9.63 11.37
CA ALA A 50 14.93 8.36 11.70
C ALA A 50 14.93 7.39 10.50
N GLY A 51 13.84 7.38 9.71
CA GLY A 51 13.77 6.68 8.43
C GLY A 51 14.83 7.19 7.44
N CYS A 52 14.95 8.50 7.26
CA CYS A 52 15.97 9.09 6.37
C CYS A 52 17.39 8.69 6.77
N GLN A 53 17.69 8.71 8.07
CA GLN A 53 18.99 8.28 8.61
C GLN A 53 19.25 6.79 8.33
N ARG A 54 18.26 5.93 8.55
CA ARG A 54 18.36 4.49 8.28
C ARG A 54 18.65 4.18 6.81
N TYR A 55 18.02 4.92 5.89
CA TYR A 55 18.21 4.75 4.46
C TYR A 55 19.34 5.64 3.88
N GLN A 56 20.06 6.38 4.73
CA GLN A 56 21.14 7.31 4.34
C GLN A 56 20.71 8.33 3.28
N LEU A 57 19.47 8.83 3.38
CA LEU A 57 18.90 9.80 2.45
C LEU A 57 19.05 11.23 2.99
N PRO A 58 19.48 12.20 2.17
CA PRO A 58 19.44 13.60 2.56
C PRO A 58 17.99 14.04 2.75
N TRP A 59 17.77 14.95 3.69
CA TRP A 59 16.43 15.43 4.00
C TRP A 59 16.43 16.92 4.37
N ARG A 60 15.27 17.55 4.18
CA ARG A 60 14.97 18.92 4.61
C ARG A 60 13.61 18.96 5.28
N ASP A 61 13.44 19.84 6.26
CA ASP A 61 12.12 20.13 6.81
C ASP A 61 11.31 20.95 5.80
N ALA A 62 10.14 20.45 5.40
CA ALA A 62 9.28 21.12 4.41
C ALA A 62 8.81 22.51 4.88
N ARG A 63 8.73 22.76 6.20
CA ARG A 63 8.39 24.07 6.79
C ARG A 63 9.52 25.07 6.59
N GLU A 64 10.76 24.63 6.76
CA GLU A 64 11.93 25.46 6.50
C GLU A 64 12.06 25.80 5.01
N MET A 65 11.84 24.82 4.13
CA MET A 65 11.81 25.06 2.69
C MET A 65 10.80 26.13 2.32
N LEU A 66 9.59 26.06 2.87
CA LEU A 66 8.56 27.06 2.65
C LEU A 66 8.98 28.45 3.15
N ALA A 67 9.53 28.53 4.37
CA ALA A 67 9.99 29.79 4.95
C ALA A 67 11.10 30.45 4.11
N ARG A 68 12.00 29.64 3.53
CA ARG A 68 13.08 30.08 2.65
C ARG A 68 12.65 30.26 1.19
N LYS A 69 11.40 29.96 0.86
CA LYS A 69 10.87 29.97 -0.53
C LYS A 69 11.71 29.08 -1.45
N GLU A 70 12.13 27.92 -0.94
CA GLU A 70 12.81 26.87 -1.72
C GLU A 70 11.78 25.91 -2.32
N ARG A 71 12.07 25.38 -3.51
CA ARG A 71 11.21 24.39 -4.18
C ARG A 71 12.06 23.37 -4.94
N TYR A 72 11.56 22.14 -5.04
CA TYR A 72 12.11 21.16 -5.96
C TYR A 72 11.60 21.41 -7.37
N THR A 73 12.45 21.13 -8.37
CA THR A 73 12.00 21.07 -9.77
C THR A 73 10.90 20.01 -9.94
N THR A 74 11.09 18.84 -9.32
CA THR A 74 10.13 17.74 -9.31
C THR A 74 9.91 17.25 -7.90
N LEU A 75 8.66 17.26 -7.46
CA LEU A 75 8.23 16.77 -6.15
C LEU A 75 7.25 15.61 -6.33
N VAL A 76 7.55 14.49 -5.67
CA VAL A 76 6.70 13.31 -5.60
C VAL A 76 6.03 13.26 -4.23
N SER A 77 4.71 13.05 -4.19
CA SER A 77 3.97 12.87 -2.94
C SER A 77 2.77 11.94 -3.10
N ASN A 78 2.34 11.28 -2.03
CA ASN A 78 1.14 10.44 -2.02
C ASN A 78 -0.05 11.11 -1.33
N PHE A 79 0.19 12.26 -0.68
CA PHE A 79 -0.74 12.92 0.21
C PHE A 79 -0.76 14.43 -0.06
N PRO A 80 -1.91 15.02 -0.43
CA PRO A 80 -2.05 16.46 -0.64
C PRO A 80 -2.22 17.16 0.73
N GLN A 81 -1.13 17.41 1.44
CA GLN A 81 -1.21 18.10 2.72
C GLN A 81 -1.52 19.59 2.52
N HIS A 82 -2.54 20.12 3.19
CA HIS A 82 -2.66 21.57 3.38
C HIS A 82 -1.60 22.06 4.37
N TYR A 83 -1.14 23.29 4.20
CA TYR A 83 -0.25 23.89 5.17
C TYR A 83 -0.98 24.18 6.50
N LEU A 84 -0.22 24.44 7.57
CA LEU A 84 -0.66 24.74 8.94
C LEU A 84 -1.65 25.92 9.09
N ARG A 85 -2.09 26.55 7.99
CA ARG A 85 -3.06 27.65 7.96
C ARG A 85 -4.50 27.20 7.67
N GLY A 86 -4.78 25.90 7.72
CA GLY A 86 -6.13 25.35 7.53
C GLY A 86 -6.46 25.00 6.07
N PRO A 87 -7.70 24.57 5.80
CA PRO A 87 -8.13 24.05 4.50
C PRO A 87 -8.06 25.09 3.37
N ASP A 88 -8.07 26.39 3.69
CA ASP A 88 -7.97 27.47 2.70
C ASP A 88 -6.53 27.75 2.25
N SER A 89 -5.54 27.09 2.87
CA SER A 89 -4.15 27.25 2.49
C SER A 89 -3.79 26.44 1.24
N PRO A 90 -2.87 26.94 0.39
CA PRO A 90 -2.36 26.15 -0.73
C PRO A 90 -1.84 24.80 -0.25
N TYR A 91 -2.07 23.77 -1.06
CA TYR A 91 -1.46 22.47 -0.83
C TYR A 91 0.06 22.59 -0.79
N LEU A 92 0.68 21.93 0.19
CA LEU A 92 2.11 21.91 0.41
C LEU A 92 2.88 21.48 -0.85
N PRO A 93 2.46 20.44 -1.61
CA PRO A 93 3.09 20.12 -2.89
C PRO A 93 3.25 21.33 -3.82
N LYS A 94 2.18 22.08 -4.10
CA LYS A 94 2.24 23.28 -4.96
C LYS A 94 3.15 24.39 -4.42
N SER A 95 3.44 24.38 -3.12
CA SER A 95 4.27 25.40 -2.48
C SER A 95 5.76 25.09 -2.55
N ILE A 96 6.14 23.80 -2.55
CA ILE A 96 7.55 23.36 -2.52
C ILE A 96 7.95 22.52 -3.74
N GLY A 97 7.08 22.37 -4.74
CA GLY A 97 7.34 21.65 -5.97
C GLY A 97 6.87 22.44 -7.20
N ARG A 98 7.73 22.53 -8.22
CA ARG A 98 7.37 23.11 -9.52
C ARG A 98 6.51 22.14 -10.34
N TYR A 99 6.99 20.91 -10.53
CA TYR A 99 6.23 19.81 -11.10
C TYR A 99 5.87 18.81 -9.99
N ASN A 100 4.58 18.57 -9.80
CA ASN A 100 4.01 17.83 -8.69
C ASN A 100 3.44 16.51 -9.19
N LEU A 101 4.04 15.41 -8.76
CA LEU A 101 3.68 14.06 -9.15
C LEU A 101 3.00 13.36 -7.98
N ARG A 102 1.77 12.90 -8.18
CA ARG A 102 1.12 12.03 -7.21
C ARG A 102 1.63 10.60 -7.38
N PHE A 103 2.03 9.97 -6.29
CA PHE A 103 2.34 8.54 -6.24
C PHE A 103 1.19 7.78 -5.56
N MET A 104 0.50 6.90 -6.28
CA MET A 104 -0.53 6.05 -5.68
C MET A 104 0.09 5.01 -4.75
N TYR A 105 -0.53 4.78 -3.59
CA TYR A 105 0.01 3.90 -2.56
C TYR A 105 -0.93 2.74 -2.17
N ALA A 106 -2.20 2.76 -2.59
CA ALA A 106 -3.16 1.68 -2.34
C ALA A 106 -4.32 1.69 -3.36
N ASN A 107 -4.95 0.53 -3.61
CA ASN A 107 -6.13 0.39 -4.48
C ASN A 107 -7.48 0.35 -3.74
N GLY A 108 -7.52 -0.09 -2.48
CA GLY A 108 -8.77 -0.38 -1.75
C GLY A 108 -9.41 0.80 -0.99
N LYS A 109 -9.08 2.05 -1.32
CA LYS A 109 -9.60 3.25 -0.63
C LYS A 109 -10.15 4.25 -1.64
N ALA A 110 -11.18 3.86 -2.40
CA ALA A 110 -11.74 4.66 -3.49
C ALA A 110 -12.20 6.05 -3.00
N GLY A 111 -12.92 6.09 -1.87
CA GLY A 111 -13.35 7.34 -1.22
C GLY A 111 -12.20 8.26 -0.82
N TRP A 112 -10.97 7.77 -0.68
CA TRP A 112 -9.79 8.61 -0.49
C TRP A 112 -9.08 8.93 -1.81
N ASN A 113 -8.94 7.94 -2.69
CA ASN A 113 -8.10 8.02 -3.88
C ASN A 113 -8.69 8.87 -5.00
N PHE A 114 -10.02 8.92 -5.13
CA PHE A 114 -10.71 9.56 -6.27
C PHE A 114 -11.39 10.87 -5.90
N GLN A 115 -10.66 11.68 -5.14
CA GLN A 115 -11.11 12.99 -4.68
C GLN A 115 -10.64 14.14 -5.58
N SER A 116 -11.35 15.26 -5.56
CA SER A 116 -11.10 16.43 -6.43
C SER A 116 -9.70 17.05 -6.27
N TRP A 117 -9.09 16.90 -5.09
CA TRP A 117 -7.74 17.40 -4.81
C TRP A 117 -6.65 16.80 -5.71
N ASN A 118 -6.96 15.74 -6.47
CA ASN A 118 -6.06 15.21 -7.48
C ASN A 118 -5.67 16.22 -8.56
N GLN A 119 -6.52 17.20 -8.83
CA GLN A 119 -6.27 18.28 -9.80
C GLN A 119 -5.09 19.18 -9.40
N VAL A 120 -4.60 19.06 -8.16
CA VAL A 120 -3.40 19.74 -7.68
C VAL A 120 -2.13 19.17 -8.32
N TYR A 121 -2.17 17.96 -8.85
CA TYR A 121 -1.00 17.29 -9.42
C TYR A 121 -0.92 17.45 -10.94
N ASP A 122 0.30 17.62 -11.43
CA ASP A 122 0.59 17.73 -12.86
C ASP A 122 0.65 16.34 -13.51
N SER A 123 1.01 15.31 -12.72
CA SER A 123 0.90 13.91 -13.13
C SER A 123 0.53 13.00 -11.95
N ILE A 124 -0.14 11.89 -12.22
CA ILE A 124 -0.48 10.84 -11.25
C ILE A 124 0.10 9.52 -11.75
N LEU A 125 0.97 8.93 -10.94
CA LEU A 125 1.49 7.59 -11.12
C LEU A 125 0.48 6.58 -10.56
N CYS A 126 -0.33 6.01 -11.44
CA CYS A 126 -1.39 5.04 -11.17
C CYS A 126 -0.83 3.62 -11.19
N PHE A 127 -1.43 2.70 -10.44
CA PHE A 127 -1.07 1.29 -10.52
C PHE A 127 -1.45 0.65 -11.85
N GLY A 128 -2.56 1.05 -12.46
CA GLY A 128 -3.04 0.45 -13.70
C GLY A 128 -4.27 1.16 -14.30
N PRO A 129 -4.96 0.49 -15.24
CA PRO A 129 -6.08 1.05 -15.99
C PRO A 129 -7.21 1.56 -15.09
N TYR A 130 -7.64 0.76 -14.11
CA TYR A 130 -8.71 1.12 -13.17
C TYR A 130 -8.53 2.52 -12.57
N GLN A 131 -7.36 2.80 -11.98
CA GLN A 131 -7.11 4.11 -11.37
C GLN A 131 -7.00 5.23 -12.42
N ALA A 132 -6.46 4.95 -13.61
CA ALA A 132 -6.35 5.95 -14.67
C ALA A 132 -7.73 6.40 -15.18
N GLU A 133 -8.65 5.44 -15.36
CA GLU A 133 -10.04 5.69 -15.77
C GLU A 133 -10.82 6.46 -14.69
N HIS A 134 -10.72 6.04 -13.42
CA HIS A 134 -11.43 6.71 -12.32
C HIS A 134 -10.90 8.14 -12.04
N LEU A 135 -9.75 8.51 -12.60
CA LEU A 135 -9.16 9.84 -12.50
C LEU A 135 -9.34 10.68 -13.77
N GLU A 136 -10.16 10.25 -14.73
CA GLU A 136 -10.42 11.01 -15.96
C GLU A 136 -10.97 12.41 -15.69
N PHE A 137 -11.69 12.61 -14.58
CA PHE A 137 -12.15 13.93 -14.13
C PHE A 137 -11.01 14.94 -13.86
N CYS A 138 -9.77 14.49 -13.72
CA CYS A 138 -8.57 15.35 -13.66
C CYS A 138 -8.02 15.60 -15.07
N GLN A 139 -8.73 16.39 -15.88
CA GLN A 139 -8.47 16.53 -17.33
C GLN A 139 -7.04 16.98 -17.66
N ASP A 140 -6.48 17.92 -16.89
CA ASP A 140 -5.14 18.49 -17.14
C ASP A 140 -3.99 17.67 -16.52
N THR A 141 -4.31 16.62 -15.77
CA THR A 141 -3.31 15.78 -15.10
C THR A 141 -2.89 14.62 -16.00
N LEU A 142 -1.57 14.41 -16.16
CA LEU A 142 -1.04 13.26 -16.89
C LEU A 142 -1.13 11.98 -16.04
N LYS A 143 -1.89 10.98 -16.48
CA LYS A 143 -1.95 9.66 -15.82
C LYS A 143 -0.87 8.74 -16.40
N ILE A 144 -0.01 8.20 -15.55
CA ILE A 144 1.04 7.25 -15.93
C ILE A 144 0.78 5.96 -15.19
N GLN A 145 0.56 4.86 -15.91
CA GLN A 145 0.37 3.56 -15.29
C GLN A 145 1.74 2.96 -15.00
N MET A 146 2.09 2.75 -13.74
CA MET A 146 3.43 2.30 -13.31
C MET A 146 3.48 0.85 -12.82
N GLY A 147 2.34 0.16 -12.67
CA GLY A 147 2.29 -1.13 -11.98
C GLY A 147 2.34 -0.95 -10.46
N TYR A 148 2.85 -1.93 -9.71
CA TYR A 148 2.91 -1.84 -8.25
C TYR A 148 4.37 -1.96 -7.73
N PRO A 149 5.15 -0.85 -7.70
CA PRO A 149 6.59 -0.86 -7.41
C PRO A 149 7.01 -1.62 -6.15
N ARG A 150 6.23 -1.48 -5.07
CA ARG A 150 6.48 -2.16 -3.79
C ARG A 150 6.69 -3.67 -3.97
N PHE A 151 5.96 -4.28 -4.91
CA PHE A 151 5.96 -5.71 -5.18
C PHE A 151 7.05 -6.16 -6.16
N ASP A 152 7.92 -5.30 -6.69
CA ASP A 152 9.00 -5.75 -7.58
C ASP A 152 9.89 -6.81 -6.93
N ARG A 153 10.16 -6.65 -5.62
CA ARG A 153 10.94 -7.63 -4.85
C ARG A 153 10.23 -8.99 -4.74
N PHE A 154 8.90 -9.04 -4.88
CA PHE A 154 8.18 -10.32 -4.89
C PHE A 154 8.70 -11.21 -6.02
N PHE A 155 8.95 -10.61 -7.19
CA PHE A 155 9.38 -11.29 -8.41
C PHE A 155 10.90 -11.44 -8.51
N ASN A 156 11.65 -10.47 -7.99
CA ASN A 156 13.11 -10.41 -8.20
C ASN A 156 13.93 -10.91 -6.99
N GLN A 157 13.33 -10.99 -5.81
CA GLN A 157 14.00 -11.32 -4.56
C GLN A 157 13.20 -12.39 -3.81
N PRO A 158 13.16 -13.64 -4.32
CA PRO A 158 12.45 -14.72 -3.65
C PRO A 158 13.12 -15.04 -2.30
N VAL A 159 12.33 -15.13 -1.24
CA VAL A 159 12.80 -15.65 0.06
C VAL A 159 12.93 -17.17 0.01
N ASP A 160 13.91 -17.69 0.76
CA ASP A 160 13.94 -19.11 1.08
C ASP A 160 12.80 -19.42 2.07
N ARG A 161 11.70 -19.96 1.55
CA ARG A 161 10.49 -20.26 2.33
C ARG A 161 10.77 -21.23 3.47
N THR A 162 11.66 -22.21 3.28
CA THR A 162 11.96 -23.23 4.31
C THR A 162 12.72 -22.62 5.48
N VAL A 163 13.77 -21.87 5.17
CA VAL A 163 14.55 -21.14 6.18
C VAL A 163 13.64 -20.17 6.91
N ARG A 164 12.86 -19.39 6.17
CA ARG A 164 12.06 -18.33 6.78
C ARG A 164 10.93 -18.84 7.66
N LEU A 165 10.23 -19.91 7.25
CA LEU A 165 9.23 -20.55 8.10
C LEU A 165 9.86 -21.14 9.37
N THR A 166 11.06 -21.72 9.27
CA THR A 166 11.78 -22.27 10.43
C THR A 166 12.18 -21.16 11.41
N GLU A 167 12.66 -20.01 10.92
CA GLU A 167 12.96 -18.83 11.75
C GLU A 167 11.72 -18.32 12.50
N LEU A 168 10.55 -18.37 11.85
CA LEU A 168 9.26 -18.05 12.45
C LEU A 168 8.71 -19.16 13.37
N LYS A 169 9.46 -20.25 13.57
CA LYS A 169 9.09 -21.44 14.35
C LYS A 169 7.84 -22.15 13.80
N LEU A 170 7.69 -22.14 12.48
CA LEU A 170 6.63 -22.79 11.72
C LEU A 170 7.17 -24.02 11.00
N ASP A 171 6.27 -24.92 10.59
CA ASP A 171 6.61 -26.19 9.94
C ASP A 171 6.68 -26.02 8.41
N PRO A 172 7.86 -26.08 7.77
CA PRO A 172 7.99 -25.85 6.34
C PRO A 172 7.22 -26.83 5.45
N SER A 173 6.85 -28.00 5.98
CA SER A 173 6.08 -29.02 5.27
C SER A 173 4.58 -28.72 5.18
N ARG A 174 4.09 -27.77 5.99
CA ARG A 174 2.68 -27.36 5.99
C ARG A 174 2.44 -26.20 5.02
N GLN A 175 1.22 -26.15 4.50
CA GLN A 175 0.73 -24.96 3.82
C GLN A 175 0.58 -23.79 4.80
N THR A 176 0.77 -22.58 4.30
CA THR A 176 0.81 -21.36 5.10
C THR A 176 -0.36 -20.45 4.76
N VAL A 177 -1.17 -20.16 5.77
CA VAL A 177 -2.23 -19.16 5.76
C VAL A 177 -1.66 -17.87 6.35
N VAL A 178 -1.73 -16.79 5.58
CA VAL A 178 -1.38 -15.45 6.05
C VAL A 178 -2.65 -14.63 6.18
N TRP A 179 -2.91 -14.13 7.39
CA TRP A 179 -4.04 -13.26 7.68
C TRP A 179 -3.55 -11.83 7.90
N LEU A 180 -4.07 -10.90 7.10
CA LEU A 180 -3.71 -9.49 7.10
C LEU A 180 -4.92 -8.62 7.49
N PRO A 181 -5.41 -8.70 8.74
CA PRO A 181 -6.58 -7.94 9.16
C PRO A 181 -6.29 -6.44 9.19
N THR A 182 -7.30 -5.65 8.81
CA THR A 182 -7.27 -4.19 8.96
C THR A 182 -7.52 -3.79 10.43
N TRP A 183 -7.72 -2.49 10.68
CA TRP A 183 -7.89 -1.90 12.02
C TRP A 183 -9.27 -1.26 12.17
N SER A 184 -9.64 -0.86 13.38
CA SER A 184 -10.93 -0.22 13.70
C SER A 184 -12.14 -1.03 13.20
N THR A 185 -13.20 -0.37 12.74
CA THR A 185 -14.50 -0.92 12.35
C THR A 185 -14.43 -1.96 11.21
N LEU A 186 -13.36 -1.93 10.42
CA LEU A 186 -13.17 -2.83 9.27
C LEU A 186 -12.29 -4.06 9.59
N SER A 187 -11.83 -4.19 10.84
CA SER A 187 -11.00 -5.32 11.25
C SER A 187 -11.81 -6.60 11.41
N SER A 188 -11.34 -7.69 10.78
CA SER A 188 -11.90 -9.03 10.94
C SER A 188 -11.53 -9.73 12.25
N ILE A 189 -10.67 -9.14 13.09
CA ILE A 189 -10.14 -9.79 14.29
C ILE A 189 -11.27 -10.27 15.21
N ASP A 190 -12.21 -9.38 15.52
CA ASP A 190 -13.26 -9.63 16.52
C ASP A 190 -14.19 -10.78 16.11
N LEU A 191 -14.36 -11.00 14.80
CA LEU A 191 -15.31 -11.98 14.27
C LEU A 191 -14.65 -13.30 13.86
N PHE A 192 -13.38 -13.27 13.49
CA PHE A 192 -12.71 -14.42 12.86
C PHE A 192 -11.55 -15.00 13.67
N ALA A 193 -11.01 -14.32 14.70
CA ALA A 193 -9.82 -14.80 15.42
C ALA A 193 -9.96 -16.25 15.92
N ALA A 194 -11.10 -16.59 16.53
CA ALA A 194 -11.35 -17.94 17.02
C ALA A 194 -11.40 -18.99 15.89
N ALA A 195 -11.94 -18.62 14.72
CA ALA A 195 -12.05 -19.53 13.59
C ALA A 195 -10.73 -19.71 12.86
N VAL A 196 -10.00 -18.62 12.63
CA VAL A 196 -8.66 -18.64 12.01
C VAL A 196 -7.67 -19.38 12.93
N ALA A 197 -7.77 -19.23 14.25
CA ALA A 197 -6.92 -19.95 15.20
C ALA A 197 -7.06 -21.48 15.11
N ARG A 198 -8.23 -22.01 14.74
CA ARG A 198 -8.43 -23.46 14.54
C ARG A 198 -7.60 -24.02 13.39
N LEU A 199 -7.31 -23.21 12.38
CA LEU A 199 -6.50 -23.62 11.23
C LEU A 199 -5.07 -24.04 11.63
N GLN A 200 -4.56 -23.59 12.78
CA GLN A 200 -3.23 -23.95 13.28
C GLN A 200 -3.04 -25.47 13.51
N ALA A 201 -4.14 -26.23 13.62
CA ALA A 201 -4.06 -27.69 13.71
C ALA A 201 -3.40 -28.32 12.47
N ARG A 202 -3.63 -27.72 11.28
CA ARG A 202 -3.25 -28.28 9.97
C ARG A 202 -2.35 -27.36 9.15
N TYR A 203 -2.42 -26.05 9.36
CA TYR A 203 -1.71 -25.03 8.60
C TYR A 203 -0.71 -24.29 9.49
N ASN A 204 0.33 -23.74 8.87
CA ASN A 204 1.00 -22.59 9.47
C ASN A 204 0.07 -21.38 9.37
N VAL A 205 -0.13 -20.65 10.46
CA VAL A 205 -0.94 -19.44 10.47
C VAL A 205 -0.09 -18.27 10.92
N ILE A 206 0.12 -17.31 10.01
CA ILE A 206 0.83 -16.06 10.30
C ILE A 206 -0.21 -14.95 10.35
N VAL A 207 -0.29 -14.26 11.48
CA VAL A 207 -1.16 -13.08 11.62
C VAL A 207 -0.30 -11.84 11.65
N LYS A 208 -0.59 -10.88 10.78
CA LYS A 208 0.00 -9.54 10.86
C LYS A 208 -1.10 -8.49 11.04
N PRO A 209 -1.36 -8.05 12.29
CA PRO A 209 -2.28 -6.95 12.53
C PRO A 209 -1.75 -5.64 11.95
N HIS A 210 -2.65 -4.70 11.71
CA HIS A 210 -2.29 -3.35 11.35
C HIS A 210 -1.43 -2.69 12.45
N PRO A 211 -0.46 -1.80 12.13
CA PRO A 211 0.35 -1.14 13.14
C PRO A 211 -0.42 -0.42 14.24
N ILE A 212 -1.50 0.28 13.88
CA ILE A 212 -2.39 0.96 14.85
C ILE A 212 -3.04 -0.06 15.79
N THR A 213 -3.40 -1.25 15.34
CA THR A 213 -3.95 -2.30 16.21
C THR A 213 -2.94 -2.74 17.26
N ILE A 214 -1.65 -2.80 16.89
CA ILE A 214 -0.57 -3.19 17.82
C ILE A 214 -0.40 -2.15 18.94
N THR A 215 -0.50 -0.86 18.61
CA THR A 215 -0.27 0.22 19.57
C THR A 215 -1.53 0.60 20.35
N ASP A 216 -2.70 0.61 19.71
CA ASP A 216 -3.89 1.31 20.21
C ASP A 216 -5.08 0.38 20.51
N GLU A 217 -5.03 -0.90 20.10
CA GLU A 217 -6.17 -1.85 20.25
C GLU A 217 -5.80 -3.08 21.12
N PRO A 218 -5.49 -2.91 22.43
CA PRO A 218 -4.99 -3.98 23.28
C PRO A 218 -5.97 -5.15 23.46
N ALA A 219 -7.28 -4.92 23.32
CA ALA A 219 -8.27 -5.99 23.36
C ALA A 219 -8.13 -6.96 22.18
N ARG A 220 -7.94 -6.44 20.97
CA ARG A 220 -7.69 -7.26 19.78
C ARG A 220 -6.35 -7.97 19.86
N MET A 221 -5.33 -7.31 20.40
CA MET A 221 -4.04 -7.95 20.62
C MET A 221 -4.14 -9.15 21.57
N ARG A 222 -5.02 -9.12 22.58
CA ARG A 222 -5.32 -10.28 23.44
C ARG A 222 -5.99 -11.43 22.67
N GLU A 223 -6.94 -11.13 21.78
CA GLU A 223 -7.52 -12.16 20.91
C GLU A 223 -6.46 -12.84 20.04
N LEU A 224 -5.44 -12.09 19.61
CA LEU A 224 -4.33 -12.60 18.83
C LEU A 224 -3.32 -13.45 19.63
N GLU A 225 -3.39 -13.50 20.96
CA GLU A 225 -2.52 -14.37 21.78
C GLU A 225 -2.80 -15.87 21.54
N ARG A 226 -3.92 -16.19 20.89
CA ARG A 226 -4.29 -17.55 20.45
C ARG A 226 -3.40 -18.10 19.32
N PHE A 227 -2.62 -17.24 18.68
CA PHE A 227 -1.79 -17.61 17.53
C PHE A 227 -0.33 -17.82 17.93
N THR A 228 0.29 -18.86 17.39
CA THR A 228 1.72 -19.14 17.59
C THR A 228 2.61 -18.11 16.88
N CYS A 229 2.16 -17.56 15.75
CA CYS A 229 2.91 -16.58 14.97
C CYS A 229 2.10 -15.29 14.73
N VAL A 230 2.42 -14.26 15.50
CA VAL A 230 1.89 -12.89 15.32
C VAL A 230 3.04 -11.94 15.03
N ILE A 231 3.04 -11.32 13.85
CA ILE A 231 4.04 -10.33 13.45
C ILE A 231 3.70 -8.98 14.07
N ARG A 232 4.40 -8.62 15.15
CA ARG A 232 4.22 -7.35 15.88
C ARG A 232 5.13 -6.23 15.38
N GLU A 233 5.99 -6.53 14.41
CA GLU A 233 6.99 -5.61 13.90
C GLU A 233 6.56 -4.96 12.58
N HIS A 234 7.07 -3.76 12.33
CA HIS A 234 6.92 -3.09 11.04
C HIS A 234 7.82 -3.75 9.98
N ILE A 235 7.34 -4.85 9.41
CA ILE A 235 7.96 -5.48 8.23
C ILE A 235 7.27 -5.07 6.94
N ASP A 236 7.91 -5.30 5.79
CA ASP A 236 7.21 -5.23 4.52
C ASP A 236 6.35 -6.48 4.30
N ASN A 237 5.05 -6.30 4.06
CA ASN A 237 4.14 -7.41 3.80
C ASN A 237 4.56 -8.27 2.61
N VAL A 238 5.33 -7.78 1.64
CA VAL A 238 5.74 -8.55 0.45
C VAL A 238 6.37 -9.90 0.81
N GLU A 239 7.16 -9.94 1.89
CA GLU A 239 7.72 -11.19 2.42
C GLU A 239 6.61 -12.18 2.79
N LEU A 240 5.57 -11.72 3.47
CA LEU A 240 4.43 -12.56 3.86
C LEU A 240 3.66 -13.09 2.64
N PHE A 241 3.54 -12.30 1.58
CA PHE A 241 2.97 -12.78 0.31
C PHE A 241 3.80 -13.90 -0.31
N GLN A 242 5.14 -13.92 -0.13
CA GLN A 242 5.98 -15.00 -0.64
C GLN A 242 5.85 -16.29 0.18
N LEU A 243 5.55 -16.18 1.47
CA LEU A 243 5.33 -17.34 2.36
C LEU A 243 3.93 -17.96 2.17
N ALA A 244 2.94 -17.16 1.76
CA ALA A 244 1.54 -17.54 1.71
C ALA A 244 1.21 -18.54 0.59
N ASP A 245 0.53 -19.62 0.97
CA ASP A 245 -0.29 -20.43 0.06
C ASP A 245 -1.69 -19.84 -0.05
N PHE A 246 -2.22 -19.32 1.06
CA PHE A 246 -3.53 -18.67 1.15
C PHE A 246 -3.43 -17.33 1.89
N LEU A 247 -4.17 -16.33 1.41
CA LEU A 247 -4.33 -15.04 2.05
C LEU A 247 -5.75 -14.87 2.55
N LEU A 248 -5.90 -14.56 3.83
CA LEU A 248 -7.16 -14.10 4.40
C LEU A 248 -7.13 -12.56 4.47
N CYS A 249 -8.08 -11.90 3.81
CA CYS A 249 -8.15 -10.44 3.73
C CYS A 249 -9.56 -9.96 4.08
N ASP A 250 -9.67 -8.88 4.85
CA ASP A 250 -10.94 -8.17 5.07
C ASP A 250 -11.05 -6.98 4.10
N TYR A 251 -11.32 -5.76 4.57
CA TYR A 251 -11.61 -4.60 3.72
C TYR A 251 -10.40 -3.66 3.62
N GLY A 252 -9.49 -3.94 2.69
CA GLY A 252 -8.27 -3.17 2.56
C GLY A 252 -7.33 -3.57 1.41
N GLY A 253 -6.18 -2.90 1.34
CA GLY A 253 -5.23 -3.05 0.24
C GLY A 253 -4.59 -4.44 0.06
N SER A 254 -4.71 -5.32 1.05
CA SER A 254 -4.06 -6.64 1.07
C SER A 254 -4.56 -7.57 -0.04
N ALA A 255 -5.88 -7.58 -0.32
CA ALA A 255 -6.47 -8.42 -1.36
C ALA A 255 -5.89 -8.08 -2.74
N PHE A 256 -5.68 -6.79 -3.02
CA PHE A 256 -5.04 -6.30 -4.24
C PHE A 256 -3.60 -6.77 -4.38
N GLY A 257 -2.85 -6.84 -3.28
CA GLY A 257 -1.51 -7.45 -3.27
C GLY A 257 -1.56 -8.94 -3.62
N GLY A 258 -2.56 -9.66 -3.11
CA GLY A 258 -2.78 -11.08 -3.41
C GLY A 258 -3.11 -11.31 -4.88
N ILE A 259 -3.96 -10.47 -5.46
CA ILE A 259 -4.27 -10.48 -6.91
C ILE A 259 -3.02 -10.18 -7.74
N TYR A 260 -2.24 -9.16 -7.37
CA TYR A 260 -1.03 -8.77 -8.11
C TYR A 260 0.05 -9.86 -8.10
N THR A 261 0.10 -10.65 -7.03
CA THR A 261 1.08 -11.74 -6.82
C THR A 261 0.53 -13.13 -7.15
N ASP A 262 -0.67 -13.22 -7.72
CA ASP A 262 -1.38 -14.47 -8.07
C ASP A 262 -1.50 -15.47 -6.90
N ARG A 263 -1.76 -14.98 -5.69
CA ARG A 263 -2.01 -15.83 -4.51
C ARG A 263 -3.48 -16.19 -4.37
N ASN A 264 -3.76 -17.34 -3.75
CA ASN A 264 -5.14 -17.71 -3.39
C ASN A 264 -5.64 -16.74 -2.31
N VAL A 265 -6.73 -16.03 -2.60
CA VAL A 265 -7.29 -15.00 -1.71
C VAL A 265 -8.66 -15.43 -1.22
N LEU A 266 -8.90 -15.47 0.08
CA LEU A 266 -10.23 -15.61 0.66
C LEU A 266 -10.58 -14.30 1.37
N LEU A 267 -11.72 -13.71 1.00
CA LEU A 267 -12.20 -12.48 1.60
C LEU A 267 -13.04 -12.80 2.85
N LEU A 268 -12.84 -12.04 3.93
CA LEU A 268 -13.61 -12.15 5.17
C LEU A 268 -14.59 -10.99 5.22
N ASP A 269 -15.88 -11.30 5.28
CA ASP A 269 -16.92 -10.28 5.27
C ASP A 269 -17.27 -9.82 6.68
N LEU A 270 -17.51 -8.51 6.78
CA LEU A 270 -17.95 -7.85 7.98
C LEU A 270 -19.36 -7.30 7.75
N PRO A 271 -20.25 -7.44 8.75
CA PRO A 271 -21.56 -6.80 8.68
C PRO A 271 -21.42 -5.29 8.45
N ASN A 272 -22.19 -4.74 7.51
CA ASN A 272 -22.29 -3.31 7.21
C ASN A 272 -20.99 -2.62 6.77
N ALA A 273 -19.99 -3.34 6.27
CA ALA A 273 -18.73 -2.74 5.81
C ALA A 273 -18.90 -1.69 4.70
N GLU A 274 -19.93 -1.83 3.88
CA GLU A 274 -20.31 -0.88 2.81
C GLU A 274 -20.75 0.50 3.32
N ALA A 275 -21.19 0.59 4.59
CA ALA A 275 -21.53 1.85 5.23
C ALA A 275 -20.30 2.56 5.82
N ASP A 276 -19.11 1.95 5.81
CA ASP A 276 -17.91 2.56 6.35
C ASP A 276 -17.42 3.72 5.48
N PRO A 277 -17.13 4.92 6.04
CA PRO A 277 -16.69 6.09 5.27
C PRO A 277 -15.42 5.87 4.45
N LEU A 278 -14.56 4.90 4.80
CA LEU A 278 -13.32 4.61 4.07
C LEU A 278 -13.54 3.84 2.77
N MET A 279 -14.67 3.12 2.64
CA MET A 279 -15.02 2.41 1.41
C MET A 279 -15.44 3.41 0.34
N GLY A 280 -16.39 4.29 0.67
CA GLY A 280 -17.03 5.21 -0.27
C GLY A 280 -17.95 4.49 -1.27
N GLU A 281 -18.65 5.27 -2.09
CA GLU A 281 -19.40 4.74 -3.23
C GLU A 281 -18.43 4.04 -4.20
N ASP A 282 -18.85 2.89 -4.75
CA ASP A 282 -18.08 2.10 -5.70
C ASP A 282 -16.69 1.64 -5.25
N SER A 283 -16.53 1.33 -3.96
CA SER A 283 -15.30 0.73 -3.43
C SER A 283 -14.87 -0.49 -4.23
N SER A 284 -13.66 -0.41 -4.81
CA SER A 284 -13.01 -1.53 -5.50
C SER A 284 -12.88 -2.77 -4.63
N ASP A 285 -12.71 -2.58 -3.31
CA ASP A 285 -12.60 -3.66 -2.34
C ASP A 285 -13.92 -4.42 -2.16
N ILE A 286 -15.05 -3.69 -2.07
CA ILE A 286 -16.39 -4.28 -2.04
C ILE A 286 -16.65 -5.03 -3.35
N TRP A 287 -16.26 -4.44 -4.49
CA TRP A 287 -16.40 -5.06 -5.79
C TRP A 287 -15.66 -6.39 -5.92
N LEU A 288 -14.55 -6.61 -5.20
CA LEU A 288 -13.85 -7.90 -5.21
C LEU A 288 -14.75 -9.05 -4.76
N ARG A 289 -15.72 -8.83 -3.87
CA ARG A 289 -16.65 -9.87 -3.40
C ARG A 289 -17.58 -10.40 -4.51
N LYS A 290 -17.76 -9.65 -5.59
CA LYS A 290 -18.52 -10.12 -6.78
C LYS A 290 -17.77 -11.21 -7.56
N TYR A 291 -16.45 -11.32 -7.37
CA TYR A 291 -15.58 -12.12 -8.22
C TYR A 291 -14.73 -13.14 -7.44
N LEU A 292 -14.30 -12.81 -6.22
CA LEU A 292 -13.47 -13.66 -5.39
C LEU A 292 -14.32 -14.36 -4.32
N PRO A 293 -13.93 -15.59 -3.90
CA PRO A 293 -14.57 -16.25 -2.77
C PRO A 293 -14.48 -15.39 -1.52
N HIS A 294 -15.60 -15.34 -0.81
CA HIS A 294 -15.76 -14.55 0.40
C HIS A 294 -16.60 -15.32 1.43
N LEU A 295 -16.38 -15.04 2.71
CA LEU A 295 -16.99 -15.75 3.82
C LEU A 295 -17.47 -14.77 4.89
N GLY A 296 -18.78 -14.79 5.17
CA GLY A 296 -19.37 -14.09 6.31
C GLY A 296 -19.09 -14.79 7.65
N ASN A 297 -19.07 -14.01 8.74
CA ASN A 297 -18.73 -14.48 10.08
C ASN A 297 -19.64 -15.61 10.58
N GLN A 298 -20.93 -15.61 10.19
CA GLN A 298 -21.89 -16.68 10.50
C GLN A 298 -21.51 -18.05 9.90
N HIS A 299 -20.60 -18.06 8.92
CA HIS A 299 -20.09 -19.26 8.28
C HIS A 299 -18.60 -19.49 8.55
N SER A 300 -18.00 -18.77 9.51
CA SER A 300 -16.57 -18.88 9.87
C SER A 300 -16.11 -20.30 10.22
N GLY A 301 -17.02 -21.20 10.60
CA GLY A 301 -16.76 -22.63 10.78
C GLY A 301 -16.28 -23.36 9.51
N ARG A 302 -16.54 -22.81 8.31
CA ARG A 302 -16.21 -23.41 7.00
C ARG A 302 -14.84 -22.98 6.46
N LEU A 303 -14.04 -22.23 7.22
CA LEU A 303 -12.73 -21.77 6.76
C LEU A 303 -11.84 -22.93 6.29
N GLU A 304 -11.72 -23.98 7.09
CA GLU A 304 -10.89 -25.14 6.76
C GLU A 304 -11.40 -25.85 5.49
N GLU A 305 -12.70 -26.09 5.40
CA GLU A 305 -13.36 -26.66 4.20
C GLU A 305 -13.01 -25.88 2.93
N LEU A 306 -13.10 -24.54 2.97
CA LEU A 306 -12.79 -23.70 1.80
C LEU A 306 -11.31 -23.73 1.43
N LEU A 307 -10.41 -23.76 2.41
CA LEU A 307 -8.97 -23.85 2.14
C LEU A 307 -8.59 -25.18 1.49
N GLU A 308 -9.33 -26.25 1.77
CA GLU A 308 -9.12 -27.58 1.19
C GLU A 308 -9.72 -27.76 -0.21
N ASP A 309 -10.63 -26.89 -0.62
CA ASP A 309 -11.30 -26.97 -1.92
C ASP A 309 -10.35 -26.55 -3.07
N ALA A 310 -9.67 -27.53 -3.66
CA ALA A 310 -8.81 -27.31 -4.83
C ALA A 310 -9.60 -26.76 -6.05
N GLY A 311 -10.89 -27.12 -6.19
CA GLY A 311 -11.74 -26.63 -7.27
C GLY A 311 -12.02 -25.14 -7.15
N LEU A 312 -12.22 -24.65 -5.93
CA LEU A 312 -12.36 -23.22 -5.63
C LEU A 312 -11.15 -22.42 -6.13
N TRP A 313 -9.94 -22.90 -5.83
CA TRP A 313 -8.70 -22.19 -6.17
C TRP A 313 -8.37 -22.23 -7.67
N GLU A 314 -8.66 -23.36 -8.34
CA GLU A 314 -8.51 -23.45 -9.79
C GLU A 314 -9.53 -22.58 -10.52
N ALA A 315 -10.77 -22.48 -10.03
CA ALA A 315 -11.77 -21.54 -10.56
C ALA A 315 -11.38 -20.07 -10.31
N GLN A 316 -10.72 -19.79 -9.19
CA GLN A 316 -10.27 -18.43 -8.84
C GLN A 316 -9.13 -17.93 -9.74
N ARG A 317 -8.21 -18.81 -10.16
CA ARG A 317 -7.01 -18.45 -10.93
C ARG A 317 -7.28 -17.57 -12.17
N PRO A 318 -8.17 -17.92 -13.12
CA PRO A 318 -8.46 -17.06 -14.27
C PRO A 318 -9.10 -15.72 -13.85
N ILE A 319 -9.91 -15.71 -12.79
CA ILE A 319 -10.52 -14.48 -12.26
C ILE A 319 -9.44 -13.55 -11.73
N ARG A 320 -8.47 -14.05 -10.95
CA ARG A 320 -7.34 -13.24 -10.46
C ARG A 320 -6.53 -12.66 -11.60
N LYS A 321 -6.31 -13.41 -12.68
CA LYS A 321 -5.61 -12.90 -13.88
C LYS A 321 -6.35 -11.72 -14.50
N THR A 322 -7.67 -11.82 -14.69
CA THR A 322 -8.51 -10.74 -15.23
C THR A 322 -8.49 -9.51 -14.30
N LEU A 323 -8.65 -9.73 -12.99
CA LEU A 323 -8.60 -8.64 -12.01
C LEU A 323 -7.21 -7.98 -11.98
N SER A 324 -6.14 -8.76 -12.13
CA SER A 324 -4.77 -8.22 -12.16
C SER A 324 -4.58 -7.29 -13.37
N GLN A 325 -5.05 -7.69 -14.55
CA GLN A 325 -5.01 -6.85 -15.76
C GLN A 325 -5.89 -5.60 -15.65
N TYR A 326 -7.02 -5.68 -14.94
CA TYR A 326 -7.91 -4.55 -14.74
C TYR A 326 -7.31 -3.51 -13.77
N TYR A 327 -6.73 -3.97 -12.66
CA TYR A 327 -6.23 -3.10 -11.60
C TYR A 327 -4.79 -2.62 -11.79
N PHE A 328 -3.98 -3.32 -12.58
CA PHE A 328 -2.54 -3.09 -12.65
C PHE A 328 -2.01 -3.11 -14.08
N ALA A 329 -1.04 -2.22 -14.35
CA ALA A 329 -0.20 -2.36 -15.52
C ALA A 329 0.77 -3.54 -15.34
N PRO A 330 1.08 -4.31 -16.40
CA PRO A 330 1.77 -5.60 -16.31
C PRO A 330 3.30 -5.47 -16.18
N PHE A 331 3.77 -4.57 -15.31
CA PHE A 331 5.20 -4.30 -15.08
C PHE A 331 5.74 -5.10 -13.88
N TYR A 332 5.43 -6.39 -13.84
CA TYR A 332 5.81 -7.28 -12.74
C TYR A 332 7.35 -7.41 -12.62
N GLY A 333 7.90 -6.97 -11.50
CA GLY A 333 9.35 -7.01 -11.25
C GLY A 333 10.13 -5.80 -11.77
N TYR A 334 9.48 -4.80 -12.37
CA TYR A 334 10.17 -3.59 -12.83
C TYR A 334 9.29 -2.34 -12.80
N ALA A 335 8.20 -2.38 -12.04
CA ALA A 335 7.28 -1.25 -11.85
C ALA A 335 8.00 -0.03 -11.23
N GLY A 336 8.93 -0.26 -10.32
CA GLY A 336 9.78 0.78 -9.72
C GLY A 336 10.67 1.47 -10.75
N GLN A 337 11.22 0.73 -11.72
CA GLN A 337 11.96 1.31 -12.84
C GLN A 337 11.04 2.16 -13.73
N VAL A 338 9.83 1.69 -14.03
CA VAL A 338 8.83 2.47 -14.79
C VAL A 338 8.50 3.78 -14.08
N ALA A 339 8.25 3.74 -12.77
CA ALA A 339 8.00 4.93 -11.96
C ALA A 339 9.21 5.89 -11.95
N ALA A 340 10.43 5.36 -11.81
CA ALA A 340 11.65 6.17 -11.81
C ALA A 340 11.88 6.87 -13.16
N VAL A 341 11.66 6.18 -14.28
CA VAL A 341 11.72 6.76 -15.63
C VAL A 341 10.70 7.89 -15.80
N ALA A 342 9.46 7.68 -15.31
CA ALA A 342 8.43 8.70 -15.34
C ALA A 342 8.80 9.95 -14.52
N ILE A 343 9.35 9.75 -13.31
CA ILE A 343 9.81 10.85 -12.43
C ILE A 343 10.97 11.60 -13.07
N ALA A 344 11.99 10.89 -13.56
CA ALA A 344 13.18 11.47 -14.15
C ALA A 344 12.89 12.30 -15.42
N ASN A 345 11.88 11.93 -16.19
CA ASN A 345 11.48 12.63 -17.42
C ASN A 345 10.33 13.63 -17.21
N SER A 346 9.85 13.79 -15.98
CA SER A 346 8.65 14.58 -15.70
C SER A 346 8.78 16.05 -16.11
N ALA A 347 9.86 16.73 -15.74
CA ALA A 347 10.09 18.13 -16.09
C ALA A 347 10.07 18.35 -17.60
N ARG A 348 10.74 17.47 -18.37
CA ARG A 348 10.73 17.52 -19.85
C ARG A 348 9.33 17.27 -20.42
N SER A 349 8.63 16.29 -19.87
CA SER A 349 7.31 15.86 -20.37
C SER A 349 6.20 16.88 -20.08
N LEU A 350 6.33 17.62 -18.98
CA LEU A 350 5.38 18.63 -18.52
C LEU A 350 5.69 20.02 -19.05
N ALA A 351 6.98 20.35 -19.30
CA ALA A 351 7.35 21.64 -19.90
C ALA A 351 6.76 21.86 -21.30
N GLY A 352 6.49 20.79 -22.06
CA GLY A 352 5.85 20.87 -23.38
C GLY A 352 4.33 20.99 -23.36
N ARG A 353 3.69 21.07 -22.19
CA ARG A 353 2.23 21.18 -22.02
C ARG A 353 1.75 22.55 -21.53
N GLY A 354 2.69 23.44 -21.19
CA GLY A 354 2.42 24.76 -20.64
C GLY A 354 2.36 25.88 -21.66
#